data_AF-A0A1I5IMG7-F1
#
_entry.id   AF-A0A1I5IMG7-F1
#
_cell.length_a   1.000
_cell.length_b   1.000
_cell.length_c   1.000
_cell.angle_alpha   90.00
_cell.angle_beta   90.00
_cell.angle_gamma   90.00
#
_symmetry.space_group_name_H-M   'P 1'
#
loop_
_entity.id
_entity.type
_entity.pdbx_description
1 polymer ?
#
loop_
_entity_poly.entity_id
_entity_poly.type
_entity_poly.pdbx_seq_one_letter_code
_entity_poly.pdbx_strand_id
1 'polypeptide(L)'
;MPQQPPEQTNQVKQKKGAKRLLWGAAIILVLIAAGWSGFWYYGYTTTQALVDQFVAREVNGQKIVRCQDRKLGGYPVRLALDCSSYAVVDPASGWQVSGGPLQVYWQIHEPGRASIKTHAPMHIEQPAFGQSYDITGSLIQSSVLLTPPNGIRAVSFKAEEATLAANNAVLGQPVGTIKADSLEFNASPRQQTTGDLDLTFKASELSIDRIPVLNGEMTFTAKDGLNALMQDRRDPAGLWLRQSGKIENIDGWLEIGQKTLKLKGDIAFNQAGLANGTLKLRILNPSLETAKVKSTLSAERDGFNGPLTGLQLMGKPVRDGDLVGSEVKITLVNGAIKAGFLPLGTLPALR
;
A
#
# COMPACT_ATOMS: atom_id res chain seq x y z
N MET A 1 -40.57 3.07 -74.94
CA MET A 1 -39.40 2.87 -74.06
C MET A 1 -38.78 4.25 -73.86
N PRO A 2 -38.86 4.83 -72.65
CA PRO A 2 -38.00 4.40 -71.55
C PRO A 2 -38.78 4.03 -70.28
N GLN A 3 -38.36 2.96 -69.62
CA GLN A 3 -38.79 2.59 -68.28
C GLN A 3 -37.79 3.19 -67.28
N GLN A 4 -38.28 4.00 -66.34
CA GLN A 4 -37.54 4.45 -65.16
C GLN A 4 -38.30 3.95 -63.91
N PRO A 5 -37.60 3.53 -62.84
CA PRO A 5 -38.00 2.40 -62.00
C PRO A 5 -38.84 2.83 -60.77
N PRO A 6 -39.70 1.95 -60.22
CA PRO A 6 -40.25 2.18 -58.89
C PRO A 6 -39.25 1.67 -57.84
N GLU A 7 -38.23 2.47 -57.54
CA GLU A 7 -37.34 2.24 -56.40
C GLU A 7 -37.87 2.96 -55.15
N GLN A 8 -39.07 2.64 -54.63
CA GLN A 8 -39.52 3.23 -53.34
C GLN A 8 -40.32 2.32 -52.39
N THR A 9 -40.65 1.08 -52.75
CA THR A 9 -41.57 0.29 -51.91
C THR A 9 -40.90 -0.38 -50.69
N ASN A 10 -39.56 -0.47 -50.65
CA ASN A 10 -38.84 -1.13 -49.54
C ASN A 10 -38.47 -0.22 -48.35
N GLN A 11 -38.51 1.11 -48.50
CA GLN A 11 -38.08 2.05 -47.45
C GLN A 11 -39.13 2.28 -46.34
N VAL A 12 -40.43 2.13 -46.64
CA VAL A 12 -41.52 2.47 -45.70
C VAL A 12 -41.83 1.33 -44.72
N LYS A 13 -41.68 0.07 -45.15
CA LYS A 13 -41.96 -1.11 -44.30
C LYS A 13 -40.87 -1.35 -43.25
N GLN A 14 -39.60 -1.01 -43.56
CA GLN A 14 -38.50 -1.06 -42.59
C GLN A 14 -38.66 -0.05 -41.45
N LYS A 15 -39.13 1.18 -41.73
CA LYS A 15 -39.27 2.25 -40.70
C LYS A 15 -40.30 1.95 -39.61
N LYS A 16 -41.39 1.23 -39.89
CA LYS A 16 -42.44 0.92 -38.89
C LYS A 16 -42.06 -0.24 -37.95
N GLY A 17 -41.37 -1.26 -38.46
CA GLY A 17 -40.81 -2.34 -37.63
C GLY A 17 -39.72 -1.82 -36.69
N ALA A 18 -38.84 -0.94 -37.21
CA ALA A 18 -37.80 -0.29 -36.42
C ALA A 18 -38.37 0.54 -35.25
N LYS A 19 -39.44 1.33 -35.47
CA LYS A 19 -40.06 2.13 -34.38
C LYS A 19 -40.65 1.27 -33.26
N ARG A 20 -41.30 0.15 -33.57
CA ARG A 20 -41.84 -0.77 -32.55
C ARG A 20 -40.74 -1.48 -31.78
N LEU A 21 -39.68 -1.90 -32.46
CA LEU A 21 -38.49 -2.48 -31.85
C LEU A 21 -37.79 -1.46 -30.91
N LEU A 22 -37.67 -0.20 -31.35
CA LEU A 22 -37.11 0.90 -30.56
C LEU A 22 -37.96 1.20 -29.32
N TRP A 23 -39.29 1.19 -29.42
CA TRP A 23 -40.18 1.35 -28.25
C TRP A 23 -40.09 0.18 -27.28
N GLY A 24 -40.05 -1.06 -27.79
CA GLY A 24 -39.83 -2.24 -26.96
C GLY A 24 -38.49 -2.19 -26.23
N ALA A 25 -37.42 -1.81 -26.93
CA ALA A 25 -36.09 -1.60 -26.36
C ALA A 25 -36.09 -0.47 -25.31
N ALA A 26 -36.80 0.63 -25.55
CA ALA A 26 -36.94 1.73 -24.60
C ALA A 26 -37.65 1.30 -23.31
N ILE A 27 -38.74 0.54 -23.42
CA ILE A 27 -39.47 0.00 -22.25
C ILE A 27 -38.57 -0.95 -21.46
N ILE A 28 -37.87 -1.86 -22.14
CA ILE A 28 -36.92 -2.78 -21.49
C ILE A 28 -35.82 -1.99 -20.77
N LEU A 29 -35.27 -0.96 -21.40
CA LEU A 29 -34.23 -0.11 -20.80
C LEU A 29 -34.75 0.63 -19.56
N VAL A 30 -35.98 1.13 -19.59
CA VAL A 30 -36.63 1.75 -18.42
C VAL A 30 -36.82 0.74 -17.29
N LEU A 31 -37.24 -0.49 -17.59
CA LEU A 31 -37.40 -1.56 -16.59
C LEU A 31 -36.05 -1.94 -15.97
N ILE A 32 -34.99 -2.04 -16.77
CA ILE A 32 -33.62 -2.30 -16.28
C ILE A 32 -33.16 -1.15 -15.39
N ALA A 33 -33.36 0.11 -15.81
CA ALA A 33 -32.98 1.27 -15.01
C ALA A 33 -33.75 1.35 -13.69
N ALA A 34 -35.04 1.03 -13.69
CA ALA A 34 -35.87 0.98 -12.49
C ALA A 34 -35.44 -0.16 -11.55
N GLY A 35 -35.20 -1.36 -12.09
CA GLY A 35 -34.69 -2.50 -11.32
C GLY A 35 -33.32 -2.21 -10.69
N TRP A 36 -32.42 -1.60 -11.46
CA TRP A 36 -31.10 -1.18 -10.97
C TRP A 36 -31.20 -0.10 -9.88
N SER A 37 -32.09 0.88 -10.05
CA SER A 37 -32.34 1.92 -9.04
C SER A 37 -32.88 1.33 -7.75
N GLY A 38 -33.81 0.36 -7.84
CA GLY A 38 -34.32 -0.36 -6.68
C GLY A 38 -33.23 -1.18 -5.96
N PHE A 39 -32.40 -1.89 -6.72
CA PHE A 39 -31.27 -2.64 -6.18
C PHE A 39 -30.24 -1.73 -5.48
N TRP A 40 -29.86 -0.62 -6.12
CA TRP A 40 -28.94 0.35 -5.54
C TRP A 40 -29.51 0.99 -4.27
N TYR A 41 -30.80 1.36 -4.27
CA TYR A 41 -31.48 1.95 -3.11
C TYR A 41 -31.55 0.98 -1.92
N TYR A 42 -31.77 -0.31 -2.17
CA TYR A 42 -31.69 -1.34 -1.13
C TYR A 42 -30.28 -1.44 -0.52
N GLY A 43 -29.24 -1.41 -1.36
CA GLY A 43 -27.85 -1.36 -0.89
C GLY A 43 -27.57 -0.10 -0.06
N TYR A 44 -28.01 1.06 -0.54
CA TYR A 44 -27.87 2.34 0.14
C TYR A 44 -28.49 2.33 1.55
N THR A 45 -29.75 1.87 1.68
CA THR A 45 -30.45 1.86 2.98
C THR A 45 -29.83 0.88 3.97
N THR A 46 -29.37 -0.28 3.48
CA THR A 46 -28.65 -1.27 4.28
C THR A 46 -27.32 -0.70 4.78
N THR A 47 -26.51 -0.10 3.91
CA THR A 47 -25.25 0.55 4.29
C THR A 47 -25.47 1.71 5.26
N GLN A 48 -26.50 2.53 5.03
CA GLN A 48 -26.84 3.62 5.94
C GLN A 48 -27.11 3.09 7.36
N ALA A 49 -27.93 2.05 7.51
CA ALA A 49 -28.21 1.44 8.80
C ALA A 49 -26.96 0.85 9.48
N LEU A 50 -26.08 0.19 8.72
CA LEU A 50 -24.80 -0.34 9.22
C LEU A 50 -23.86 0.77 9.72
N VAL A 51 -23.75 1.87 8.97
CA VAL A 51 -22.94 3.02 9.35
C VAL A 51 -23.53 3.73 10.57
N ASP A 52 -24.86 3.86 10.63
CA ASP A 52 -25.57 4.40 11.80
C ASP A 52 -25.26 3.60 13.07
N GLN A 53 -25.37 2.28 12.99
CA GLN A 53 -25.01 1.39 14.10
C GLN A 53 -23.54 1.55 14.49
N PHE A 54 -22.63 1.64 13.52
CA PHE A 54 -21.19 1.75 13.77
C PHE A 54 -20.81 3.06 14.46
N VAL A 55 -21.39 4.18 14.03
CA VAL A 55 -21.15 5.53 14.58
C VAL A 55 -21.86 5.75 15.92
N ALA A 56 -22.99 5.08 16.15
CA ALA A 56 -23.68 5.10 17.44
C ALA A 56 -22.92 4.35 18.55
N ARG A 57 -21.84 3.64 18.23
CA ARG A 57 -21.06 2.90 19.25
C ARG A 57 -20.38 3.85 20.21
N GLU A 58 -20.66 3.60 21.47
CA GLU A 58 -20.21 4.39 22.61
C GLU A 58 -19.64 3.43 23.66
N VAL A 59 -18.47 3.78 24.19
CA VAL A 59 -17.84 3.07 25.31
C VAL A 59 -17.60 4.09 26.40
N ASN A 60 -18.07 3.79 27.62
CA ASN A 60 -17.95 4.66 28.80
C ASN A 60 -18.49 6.10 28.59
N GLY A 61 -19.55 6.28 27.80
CA GLY A 61 -20.11 7.61 27.53
C GLY A 61 -19.30 8.45 26.53
N GLN A 62 -18.38 7.83 25.78
CA GLN A 62 -17.62 8.47 24.71
C GLN A 62 -17.84 7.77 23.37
N LYS A 63 -18.23 8.57 22.37
CA LYS A 63 -18.31 8.10 20.98
C LYS A 63 -16.93 7.70 20.47
N ILE A 64 -16.82 6.44 20.04
CA ILE A 64 -15.57 5.85 19.54
C ILE A 64 -15.25 6.40 18.15
N VAL A 65 -16.27 6.73 17.36
CA VAL A 65 -16.12 7.21 15.98
C VAL A 65 -17.03 8.40 15.75
N ARG A 66 -16.48 9.47 15.18
CA ARG A 66 -17.18 10.66 14.72
C ARG A 66 -16.88 10.86 13.25
N CYS A 67 -17.92 11.08 12.47
CA CYS A 67 -17.87 11.44 11.05
C CYS A 67 -18.81 12.63 10.87
N GLN A 68 -18.25 13.81 10.61
CA GLN A 68 -19.00 15.06 10.47
C GLN A 68 -19.55 15.21 9.05
N ASP A 69 -20.71 15.88 8.92
CA ASP A 69 -21.40 16.14 7.64
C ASP A 69 -21.53 14.93 6.72
N ARG A 70 -21.89 13.79 7.31
CA ARG A 70 -21.95 12.51 6.62
C ARG A 70 -22.87 12.54 5.40
N LYS A 71 -22.32 12.19 4.24
CA LYS A 71 -23.06 12.02 2.98
C LYS A 71 -22.84 10.62 2.44
N LEU A 72 -23.92 9.92 2.13
CA LEU A 72 -23.87 8.64 1.45
C LEU A 72 -24.36 8.86 0.01
N GLY A 73 -23.68 8.27 -0.97
CA GLY A 73 -23.98 8.47 -2.39
C GLY A 73 -23.27 7.46 -3.29
N GLY A 74 -23.14 7.76 -4.59
CA GLY A 74 -22.38 6.93 -5.54
C GLY A 74 -23.17 6.23 -6.64
N TYR A 75 -24.48 6.49 -6.76
CA TYR A 75 -25.30 5.98 -7.86
C TYR A 75 -24.67 6.29 -9.22
N PRO A 76 -24.69 5.35 -10.20
CA PRO A 76 -25.29 4.02 -10.14
C PRO A 76 -24.33 2.89 -9.74
N VAL A 77 -23.02 3.14 -9.73
CA VAL A 77 -22.02 2.06 -9.80
C VAL A 77 -21.24 1.81 -8.50
N ARG A 78 -21.41 2.68 -7.50
CA ARG A 78 -20.70 2.59 -6.23
C ARG A 78 -21.56 3.03 -5.06
N LEU A 79 -21.11 2.69 -3.85
CA LEU A 79 -21.59 3.25 -2.60
C LEU A 79 -20.40 3.98 -1.96
N ALA A 80 -20.54 5.27 -1.71
CA ALA A 80 -19.49 6.11 -1.14
C ALA A 80 -20.04 6.89 0.06
N LEU A 81 -19.32 6.84 1.17
CA LEU A 81 -19.54 7.54 2.41
C LEU A 81 -18.48 8.65 2.53
N ASP A 82 -18.92 9.89 2.51
CA ASP A 82 -18.09 11.07 2.65
C ASP A 82 -18.32 11.73 4.01
N CYS A 83 -17.23 12.11 4.69
CA CYS A 83 -17.22 12.90 5.93
C CYS A 83 -16.38 14.17 5.69
N SER A 84 -16.81 15.33 6.22
CA SER A 84 -16.01 16.56 6.17
C SER A 84 -14.80 16.50 7.11
N SER A 85 -14.97 15.83 8.26
CA SER A 85 -13.89 15.46 9.17
C SER A 85 -14.22 14.16 9.90
N TYR A 86 -13.20 13.50 10.43
CA TYR A 86 -13.37 12.31 11.25
C TYR A 86 -12.55 12.39 12.54
N ALA A 87 -13.03 11.71 13.57
CA ALA A 87 -12.28 11.46 14.78
C ALA A 87 -12.58 10.05 15.30
N VAL A 88 -11.54 9.31 15.65
CA VAL A 88 -11.63 7.96 16.20
C VAL A 88 -10.86 7.94 17.52
N VAL A 89 -11.49 7.42 18.56
CA VAL A 89 -10.87 7.24 19.88
C VAL A 89 -10.87 5.76 20.17
N ASP A 90 -9.69 5.19 20.42
CA ASP A 90 -9.57 3.82 20.91
C ASP A 90 -9.61 3.82 22.44
N PRO A 91 -10.71 3.37 23.08
CA PRO A 91 -10.84 3.38 24.53
C PRO A 91 -9.89 2.39 25.23
N ALA A 92 -9.39 1.37 24.52
CA ALA A 92 -8.50 0.38 25.13
C ALA A 92 -7.06 0.89 25.23
N SER A 93 -6.59 1.64 24.24
CA SER A 93 -5.22 2.12 24.14
C SER A 93 -5.05 3.61 24.42
N GLY A 94 -6.16 4.37 24.45
CA GLY A 94 -6.20 5.81 24.67
C GLY A 94 -5.74 6.64 23.46
N TRP A 95 -5.48 6.01 22.32
CA TRP A 95 -5.11 6.71 21.08
C TRP A 95 -6.32 7.46 20.51
N GLN A 96 -6.09 8.69 20.06
CA GLN A 96 -7.06 9.48 19.32
C GLN A 96 -6.48 9.81 17.96
N VAL A 97 -7.27 9.58 16.92
CA VAL A 97 -6.94 9.89 15.53
C VAL A 97 -8.00 10.84 15.02
N SER A 98 -7.60 12.02 14.59
CA SER A 98 -8.50 12.98 13.93
C SER A 98 -7.94 13.40 12.60
N GLY A 99 -8.79 13.83 11.67
CA GLY A 99 -8.32 14.28 10.37
C GLY A 99 -9.39 14.98 9.54
N GLY A 100 -8.93 15.44 8.38
CA GLY A 100 -9.73 16.12 7.37
C GLY A 100 -10.73 15.22 6.64
N PRO A 101 -11.11 15.58 5.39
CA PRO A 101 -12.13 14.87 4.64
C PRO A 101 -11.79 13.40 4.41
N LEU A 102 -12.73 12.52 4.77
CA LEU A 102 -12.63 11.07 4.63
C LEU A 102 -13.69 10.58 3.65
N GLN A 103 -13.28 9.80 2.67
CA GLN A 103 -14.15 9.11 1.74
C GLN A 103 -13.93 7.60 1.83
N VAL A 104 -14.96 6.86 2.19
CA VAL A 104 -14.97 5.39 2.17
C VAL A 104 -15.88 4.92 1.06
N TYR A 105 -15.41 4.05 0.17
CA TYR A 105 -16.22 3.60 -0.95
C TYR A 105 -16.06 2.12 -1.27
N TRP A 106 -17.15 1.55 -1.81
CA TRP A 106 -17.26 0.19 -2.30
C TRP A 106 -17.79 0.20 -3.71
N GLN A 107 -17.23 -0.65 -4.56
CA GLN A 107 -17.63 -0.77 -5.95
C GLN A 107 -18.60 -1.94 -6.12
N ILE A 108 -19.73 -1.73 -6.81
CA ILE A 108 -20.75 -2.77 -6.98
C ILE A 108 -20.23 -3.93 -7.84
N HIS A 109 -19.31 -3.65 -8.78
CA HIS A 109 -18.66 -4.67 -9.62
C HIS A 109 -17.57 -5.46 -8.88
N GLU A 110 -17.08 -4.96 -7.75
CA GLU A 110 -16.10 -5.61 -6.89
C GLU A 110 -16.52 -5.49 -5.42
N PRO A 111 -17.60 -6.20 -4.99
CA PRO A 111 -18.20 -6.01 -3.66
C PRO A 111 -17.23 -6.34 -2.52
N GLY A 112 -16.21 -7.15 -2.79
CA GLY A 112 -15.15 -7.46 -1.83
C GLY A 112 -14.16 -6.33 -1.60
N ARG A 113 -14.07 -5.32 -2.48
CA ARG A 113 -13.09 -4.24 -2.36
C ARG A 113 -13.66 -3.07 -1.58
N ALA A 114 -13.14 -2.87 -0.38
CA ALA A 114 -13.34 -1.67 0.41
C ALA A 114 -12.15 -0.73 0.20
N SER A 115 -12.40 0.54 -0.10
CA SER A 115 -11.34 1.54 -0.23
C SER A 115 -11.63 2.74 0.63
N ILE A 116 -10.58 3.29 1.24
CA ILE A 116 -10.63 4.48 2.07
C ILE A 116 -9.64 5.46 1.46
N LYS A 117 -10.11 6.68 1.22
CA LYS A 117 -9.31 7.81 0.75
C LYS A 117 -9.48 8.94 1.75
N THR A 118 -8.38 9.43 2.26
CA THR A 118 -8.33 10.58 3.17
C THR A 118 -7.33 11.60 2.66
N HIS A 119 -7.57 12.86 2.98
CA HIS A 119 -6.63 13.94 2.73
C HIS A 119 -6.09 14.45 4.07
N ALA A 120 -4.83 14.86 4.08
CA ALA A 120 -4.26 15.53 5.24
C ALA A 120 -4.99 16.85 5.56
N PRO A 121 -4.85 17.37 6.80
CA PRO A 121 -4.03 16.85 7.90
C PRO A 121 -4.69 15.70 8.68
N MET A 122 -3.87 14.80 9.21
CA MET A 122 -4.28 13.82 10.22
C MET A 122 -3.42 14.00 11.46
N HIS A 123 -4.06 14.02 12.62
CA HIS A 123 -3.43 14.16 13.92
C HIS A 123 -3.67 12.89 14.72
N ILE A 124 -2.61 12.23 15.14
CA ILE A 124 -2.66 11.05 15.99
C ILE A 124 -2.05 11.44 17.33
N GLU A 125 -2.80 11.31 18.41
CA GLU A 125 -2.33 11.68 19.75
C GLU A 125 -2.58 10.58 20.76
N GLN A 126 -1.67 10.49 21.74
CA GLN A 126 -1.84 9.69 22.93
C GLN A 126 -1.74 10.60 24.16
N PRO A 127 -2.87 11.17 24.62
CA PRO A 127 -2.88 12.18 25.68
C PRO A 127 -2.21 11.73 26.97
N ALA A 128 -2.34 10.45 27.32
CA ALA A 128 -1.74 9.86 28.52
C ALA A 128 -0.20 9.94 28.55
N PHE A 129 0.45 9.96 27.38
CA PHE A 129 1.91 10.00 27.27
C PHE A 129 2.44 11.27 26.58
N GLY A 130 1.56 12.24 26.26
CA GLY A 130 1.95 13.48 25.58
C GLY A 130 2.60 13.27 24.21
N GLN A 131 2.29 12.14 23.54
CA GLN A 131 2.79 11.82 22.20
C GLN A 131 1.79 12.31 21.16
N SER A 132 2.28 12.98 20.13
CA SER A 132 1.49 13.45 19.00
C SER A 132 2.25 13.22 17.70
N TYR A 133 1.54 12.81 16.66
CA TYR A 133 2.05 12.60 15.32
C TYR A 133 1.18 13.38 14.36
N ASP A 134 1.81 14.34 13.69
CA ASP A 134 1.18 15.14 12.66
C ASP A 134 1.54 14.54 11.31
N ILE A 135 0.53 14.04 10.61
CA ILE A 135 0.68 13.49 9.27
C ILE A 135 0.06 14.48 8.30
N THR A 136 0.89 15.00 7.41
CA THR A 136 0.48 15.82 6.27
C THR A 136 0.75 15.06 4.97
N GLY A 137 0.03 15.35 3.90
CA GLY A 137 0.06 14.55 2.66
C GLY A 137 -1.07 14.90 1.70
N SER A 138 -0.79 14.89 0.40
CA SER A 138 -1.78 15.27 -0.62
C SER A 138 -2.86 14.19 -0.78
N LEU A 139 -2.47 12.92 -0.67
CA LEU A 139 -3.37 11.78 -0.81
C LEU A 139 -2.93 10.63 0.08
N ILE A 140 -3.86 10.07 0.85
CA ILE A 140 -3.64 8.82 1.56
C ILE A 140 -4.80 7.88 1.22
N GLN A 141 -4.47 6.79 0.54
CA GLN A 141 -5.44 5.82 0.07
C GLN A 141 -5.05 4.43 0.56
N SER A 142 -6.02 3.72 1.13
CA SER A 142 -5.89 2.31 1.46
C SER A 142 -7.02 1.53 0.79
N SER A 143 -6.72 0.36 0.26
CA SER A 143 -7.75 -0.56 -0.22
C SER A 143 -7.52 -1.96 0.32
N VAL A 144 -8.62 -2.64 0.61
CA VAL A 144 -8.63 -4.01 1.08
C VAL A 144 -9.62 -4.79 0.24
N LEU A 145 -9.15 -5.87 -0.36
CA LEU A 145 -9.98 -6.82 -1.09
C LEU A 145 -10.26 -8.00 -0.17
N LEU A 146 -11.53 -8.25 0.10
CA LEU A 146 -12.07 -9.34 0.91
C LEU A 146 -12.72 -10.36 -0.02
N THR A 147 -12.58 -11.67 0.24
CA THR A 147 -13.27 -12.70 -0.55
C THR A 147 -13.87 -13.76 0.37
N PRO A 148 -15.20 -13.89 0.47
CA PRO A 148 -15.82 -14.95 1.26
C PRO A 148 -15.50 -16.35 0.69
N PRO A 149 -15.29 -17.40 1.51
CA PRO A 149 -15.23 -17.40 2.98
C PRO A 149 -13.86 -16.93 3.54
N ASN A 150 -12.85 -16.81 2.67
CA ASN A 150 -11.44 -16.64 3.01
C ASN A 150 -11.02 -15.16 3.05
N GLY A 151 -11.29 -14.50 4.18
CA GLY A 151 -10.48 -13.39 4.72
C GLY A 151 -10.04 -12.27 3.78
N ILE A 152 -9.02 -11.52 4.20
CA ILE A 152 -8.40 -10.45 3.41
C ILE A 152 -7.55 -11.11 2.32
N ARG A 153 -7.86 -10.81 1.06
CA ARG A 153 -7.15 -11.31 -0.12
C ARG A 153 -6.03 -10.36 -0.52
N ALA A 154 -6.29 -9.06 -0.59
CA ALA A 154 -5.24 -8.10 -0.94
C ALA A 154 -5.37 -6.84 -0.10
N VAL A 155 -4.24 -6.22 0.17
CA VAL A 155 -4.15 -4.91 0.84
C VAL A 155 -3.26 -4.03 -0.03
N SER A 156 -3.72 -2.83 -0.31
CA SER A 156 -2.88 -1.79 -0.85
C SER A 156 -2.95 -0.55 0.02
N PHE A 157 -1.84 0.16 0.07
CA PHE A 157 -1.70 1.43 0.72
C PHE A 157 -0.85 2.32 -0.17
N LYS A 158 -1.29 3.55 -0.36
CA LYS A 158 -0.59 4.57 -1.14
C LYS A 158 -0.69 5.90 -0.40
N ALA A 159 0.44 6.56 -0.21
CA ALA A 159 0.52 7.91 0.29
C ALA A 159 1.36 8.77 -0.66
N GLU A 160 0.89 9.97 -0.97
CA GLU A 160 1.59 10.95 -1.82
C GLU A 160 1.91 12.22 -1.01
N GLU A 161 3.10 12.78 -1.24
CA GLU A 161 3.64 13.97 -0.56
C GLU A 161 3.54 13.89 0.97
N ALA A 162 3.74 12.71 1.52
CA ALA A 162 3.53 12.41 2.93
C ALA A 162 4.67 12.97 3.79
N THR A 163 4.31 13.74 4.82
CA THR A 163 5.22 14.21 5.86
C THR A 163 4.68 13.80 7.22
N LEU A 164 5.45 13.00 7.95
CA LEU A 164 5.19 12.61 9.33
C LEU A 164 6.12 13.42 10.24
N ALA A 165 5.53 14.22 11.11
CA ALA A 165 6.24 14.90 12.19
C ALA A 165 5.81 14.27 13.51
N ALA A 166 6.77 13.72 14.25
CA ALA A 166 6.52 13.11 15.54
C ALA A 166 6.96 14.07 16.65
N ASN A 167 5.99 14.50 17.44
CA ASN A 167 6.17 15.44 18.54
C ASN A 167 5.94 14.70 19.86
N ASN A 168 6.99 14.60 20.67
CA ASN A 168 6.86 14.07 22.03
C ASN A 168 7.06 15.20 23.03
N ALA A 169 5.96 15.70 23.59
CA ALA A 169 5.98 16.80 24.55
C ALA A 169 6.73 16.44 25.84
N VAL A 170 6.83 15.14 26.19
CA VAL A 170 7.51 14.65 27.40
C VAL A 170 9.04 14.62 27.23
N LEU A 171 9.53 14.39 26.01
CA LEU A 171 10.97 14.35 25.73
C LEU A 171 11.54 15.69 25.22
N GLY A 172 10.70 16.68 24.93
CA GLY A 172 11.11 18.04 24.55
C GLY A 172 11.90 18.16 23.24
N GLN A 173 12.04 17.07 22.49
CA GLN A 173 12.77 16.99 21.23
C GLN A 173 11.82 16.45 20.15
N PRO A 174 11.67 17.12 19.00
CA PRO A 174 10.95 16.56 17.88
C PRO A 174 11.67 15.28 17.45
N VAL A 175 10.93 14.16 17.43
CA VAL A 175 11.41 12.92 16.85
C VAL A 175 11.37 13.18 15.34
N GLY A 176 12.55 13.17 14.70
CA GLY A 176 12.81 13.78 13.39
C GLY A 176 11.71 13.62 12.34
N THR A 177 11.59 14.61 11.45
CA THR A 177 10.59 14.60 10.38
C THR A 177 10.92 13.55 9.33
N ILE A 178 9.93 12.74 8.94
CA ILE A 178 10.02 11.81 7.83
C ILE A 178 9.19 12.38 6.69
N LYS A 179 9.79 12.55 5.51
CA LYS A 179 9.13 13.05 4.29
C LYS A 179 9.26 12.03 3.17
N ALA A 180 8.25 11.87 2.35
CA ALA A 180 8.31 11.04 1.15
C ALA A 180 7.31 11.55 0.11
N ASP A 181 7.74 11.62 -1.15
CA ASP A 181 6.87 12.02 -2.26
C ASP A 181 5.86 10.93 -2.61
N SER A 182 6.27 9.66 -2.54
CA SER A 182 5.37 8.53 -2.72
C SER A 182 5.79 7.37 -1.83
N LEU A 183 4.79 6.77 -1.17
CA LEU A 183 4.93 5.52 -0.44
C LEU A 183 3.83 4.58 -0.93
N GLU A 184 4.21 3.43 -1.45
CA GLU A 184 3.27 2.38 -1.85
C GLU A 184 3.61 1.08 -1.15
N PHE A 185 2.58 0.43 -0.61
CA PHE A 185 2.65 -0.91 -0.07
C PHE A 185 1.54 -1.74 -0.67
N ASN A 186 1.87 -2.91 -1.21
CA ASN A 186 0.92 -3.85 -1.77
C ASN A 186 1.20 -5.25 -1.21
N ALA A 187 0.16 -5.93 -0.77
CA ALA A 187 0.19 -7.32 -0.34
C ALA A 187 -0.91 -8.09 -1.08
N SER A 188 -0.56 -9.16 -1.78
CA SER A 188 -1.52 -9.96 -2.55
C SER A 188 -1.11 -11.42 -2.65
N PRO A 189 -2.05 -12.37 -2.81
CA PRO A 189 -1.74 -13.77 -3.00
C PRO A 189 -0.94 -13.96 -4.27
N ARG A 190 0.04 -14.85 -4.21
CA ARG A 190 0.71 -15.33 -5.41
C ARG A 190 -0.28 -16.11 -6.28
N GLN A 191 -0.40 -15.73 -7.55
CA GLN A 191 -1.37 -16.35 -8.46
C GLN A 191 -1.10 -17.84 -8.74
N GLN A 192 0.15 -18.28 -8.59
CA GLN A 192 0.60 -19.63 -8.95
C GLN A 192 0.70 -20.58 -7.74
N THR A 193 0.62 -20.09 -6.50
CA THR A 193 0.83 -20.90 -5.30
C THR A 193 -0.16 -20.51 -4.22
N THR A 194 -1.03 -21.44 -3.85
CA THR A 194 -2.03 -21.24 -2.80
C THR A 194 -1.34 -21.08 -1.45
N GLY A 195 -1.59 -19.95 -0.76
CA GLY A 195 -1.08 -19.69 0.60
C GLY A 195 0.11 -18.73 0.68
N ASP A 196 0.79 -18.48 -0.43
CA ASP A 196 1.91 -17.53 -0.48
C ASP A 196 1.41 -16.09 -0.60
N LEU A 197 2.10 -15.17 0.09
CA LEU A 197 1.81 -13.74 0.09
C LEU A 197 2.96 -12.97 -0.56
N ASP A 198 2.69 -12.36 -1.72
CA ASP A 198 3.62 -11.43 -2.37
C ASP A 198 3.44 -10.04 -1.77
N LEU A 199 4.55 -9.44 -1.33
CA LEU A 199 4.61 -8.12 -0.73
C LEU A 199 5.51 -7.22 -1.58
N THR A 200 5.08 -5.98 -1.78
CA THR A 200 5.81 -4.96 -2.54
C THR A 200 5.77 -3.66 -1.77
N PHE A 201 6.94 -3.05 -1.60
CA PHE A 201 7.13 -1.76 -0.96
C PHE A 201 7.84 -0.85 -1.95
N LYS A 202 7.32 0.35 -2.16
CA LYS A 202 7.96 1.39 -2.98
C LYS A 202 8.03 2.67 -2.18
N ALA A 203 9.16 3.35 -2.29
CA ALA A 203 9.37 4.65 -1.69
C ALA A 203 10.06 5.56 -2.70
N SER A 204 9.57 6.79 -2.81
CA SER A 204 10.17 7.84 -3.64
C SER A 204 10.38 9.09 -2.81
N GLU A 205 11.55 9.69 -3.01
CA GLU A 205 12.08 10.83 -2.29
C GLU A 205 11.95 10.72 -0.76
N LEU A 206 12.16 9.52 -0.21
CA LEU A 206 12.08 9.30 1.23
C LEU A 206 13.27 9.96 1.93
N SER A 207 13.01 10.97 2.74
CA SER A 207 13.98 11.65 3.58
C SER A 207 13.61 11.46 5.04
N ILE A 208 14.58 10.96 5.81
CA ILE A 208 14.51 10.82 7.27
C ILE A 208 15.62 11.71 7.81
N ASP A 209 15.39 12.42 8.91
CA ASP A 209 16.41 13.30 9.50
C ASP A 209 17.80 12.63 9.55
N ARG A 210 18.82 13.33 9.04
CA ARG A 210 20.22 12.87 8.89
C ARG A 210 20.49 11.71 7.91
N ILE A 211 19.47 11.21 7.21
CA ILE A 211 19.62 10.19 6.16
C ILE A 211 19.39 10.87 4.80
N PRO A 212 20.26 10.64 3.80
CA PRO A 212 20.06 11.16 2.44
C PRO A 212 18.74 10.65 1.84
N VAL A 213 18.25 11.36 0.84
CA VAL A 213 17.02 10.98 0.12
C VAL A 213 17.18 9.58 -0.48
N LEU A 214 16.16 8.75 -0.28
CA LEU A 214 16.10 7.35 -0.69
C LEU A 214 15.00 7.15 -1.73
N ASN A 215 15.34 6.46 -2.82
CA ASN A 215 14.38 5.96 -3.79
C ASN A 215 14.54 4.46 -3.90
N GLY A 216 13.46 3.69 -3.83
CA GLY A 216 13.61 2.25 -3.94
C GLY A 216 12.32 1.47 -4.01
N GLU A 217 12.49 0.22 -4.41
CA GLU A 217 11.44 -0.77 -4.44
C GLU A 217 12.00 -2.07 -3.84
N MET A 218 11.18 -2.75 -3.04
CA MET A 218 11.49 -4.04 -2.47
C MET A 218 10.29 -4.96 -2.63
N THR A 219 10.53 -6.10 -3.25
CA THR A 219 9.54 -7.17 -3.44
C THR A 219 10.03 -8.43 -2.75
N PHE A 220 9.12 -9.17 -2.15
CA PHE A 220 9.42 -10.46 -1.54
C PHE A 220 8.16 -11.30 -1.35
N THR A 221 8.36 -12.60 -1.18
CA THR A 221 7.27 -13.57 -1.01
C THR A 221 7.37 -14.23 0.35
N ALA A 222 6.37 -14.03 1.20
CA ALA A 222 6.22 -14.81 2.43
C ALA A 222 5.53 -16.14 2.11
N LYS A 223 6.28 -17.24 2.23
CA LYS A 223 5.75 -18.60 2.05
C LYS A 223 4.71 -18.93 3.10
N ASP A 224 3.55 -19.45 2.70
CA ASP A 224 2.41 -19.71 3.61
C ASP A 224 1.96 -18.50 4.45
N GLY A 225 2.42 -17.28 4.14
CA GLY A 225 2.12 -16.07 4.90
C GLY A 225 0.63 -15.74 4.92
N LEU A 226 -0.07 -16.02 3.82
CA LEU A 226 -1.51 -15.82 3.73
C LEU A 226 -2.26 -16.84 4.57
N ASN A 227 -1.81 -18.10 4.60
CA ASN A 227 -2.42 -19.15 5.40
C ASN A 227 -2.35 -18.82 6.90
N ALA A 228 -1.19 -18.37 7.38
CA ALA A 228 -1.03 -17.94 8.77
C ALA A 228 -1.94 -16.76 9.11
N LEU A 229 -2.01 -15.73 8.24
CA LEU A 229 -2.89 -14.57 8.42
C LEU A 229 -4.39 -14.93 8.47
N MET A 230 -4.80 -15.96 7.72
CA MET A 230 -6.19 -16.43 7.72
C MET A 230 -6.53 -17.26 8.97
N GLN A 231 -5.58 -18.03 9.49
CA GLN A 231 -5.79 -18.93 10.64
C GLN A 231 -5.73 -18.21 11.99
N ASP A 232 -4.77 -17.30 12.18
CA ASP A 232 -4.64 -16.53 13.42
C ASP A 232 -4.51 -15.03 13.11
N ARG A 233 -5.58 -14.28 13.39
CA ARG A 233 -5.61 -12.82 13.22
C ARG A 233 -4.96 -12.06 14.37
N ARG A 234 -4.74 -12.70 15.51
CA ARG A 234 -4.13 -12.06 16.69
C ARG A 234 -2.62 -12.12 16.64
N ASP A 235 -2.08 -13.27 16.23
CA ASP A 235 -0.64 -13.49 16.08
C ASP A 235 -0.29 -14.22 14.77
N PRO A 236 -0.49 -13.55 13.62
CA PRO A 236 -0.17 -14.15 12.33
C PRO A 236 1.34 -14.39 12.16
N ALA A 237 2.18 -13.54 12.75
CA ALA A 237 3.64 -13.64 12.65
C ALA A 237 4.16 -14.85 13.43
N GLY A 238 3.72 -15.06 14.67
CA GLY A 238 4.10 -16.22 15.47
C GLY A 238 3.64 -17.54 14.86
N LEU A 239 2.42 -17.59 14.29
CA LEU A 239 1.95 -18.78 13.57
C LEU A 239 2.80 -19.05 12.32
N TRP A 240 3.06 -18.01 11.53
CA TRP A 240 3.89 -18.12 10.32
C TRP A 240 5.31 -18.60 10.63
N LEU A 241 5.94 -18.08 11.69
CA LEU A 241 7.27 -18.50 12.17
C LEU A 241 7.32 -19.99 12.55
N ARG A 242 6.21 -20.53 13.10
CA ARG A 242 6.11 -21.95 13.47
C ARG A 242 5.84 -22.85 12.27
N GLN A 243 5.19 -22.35 11.23
CA GLN A 243 4.78 -23.11 10.04
C GLN A 243 5.87 -23.13 8.97
N SER A 244 6.20 -21.96 8.43
CA SER A 244 7.11 -21.83 7.30
C SER A 244 8.31 -20.98 7.67
N GLY A 245 8.09 -19.78 8.22
CA GLY A 245 9.10 -18.80 8.57
C GLY A 245 10.03 -18.46 7.40
N LYS A 246 9.58 -18.52 6.14
CA LYS A 246 10.44 -18.36 4.96
C LYS A 246 9.99 -17.20 4.08
N ILE A 247 10.95 -16.35 3.74
CA ILE A 247 10.80 -15.31 2.74
C ILE A 247 11.69 -15.65 1.55
N GLU A 248 11.07 -15.78 0.39
CA GLU A 248 11.73 -16.12 -0.87
C GLU A 248 11.59 -15.00 -1.89
N ASN A 249 12.41 -15.02 -2.93
CA ASN A 249 12.38 -14.08 -4.03
C ASN A 249 12.48 -12.63 -3.55
N ILE A 250 13.34 -12.37 -2.56
CA ILE A 250 13.66 -10.99 -2.21
C ILE A 250 14.37 -10.41 -3.42
N ASP A 251 13.79 -9.38 -4.00
CA ASP A 251 14.37 -8.59 -5.08
C ASP A 251 14.01 -7.13 -4.82
N GLY A 252 15.03 -6.31 -4.65
CA GLY A 252 14.84 -4.90 -4.41
C GLY A 252 16.02 -4.09 -4.87
N TRP A 253 15.75 -2.82 -5.13
CA TRP A 253 16.76 -1.83 -5.41
C TRP A 253 16.51 -0.58 -4.59
N LEU A 254 17.58 0.11 -4.22
CA LEU A 254 17.57 1.31 -3.41
C LEU A 254 18.67 2.24 -3.93
N GLU A 255 18.30 3.43 -4.32
CA GLU A 255 19.21 4.51 -4.67
C GLU A 255 19.43 5.40 -3.46
N ILE A 256 20.71 5.61 -3.14
CA ILE A 256 21.16 6.45 -2.04
C ILE A 256 22.25 7.36 -2.59
N GLY A 257 21.95 8.66 -2.75
CA GLY A 257 22.87 9.61 -3.35
C GLY A 257 23.21 9.25 -4.80
N GLN A 258 24.45 8.83 -5.06
CA GLN A 258 24.92 8.40 -6.39
C GLN A 258 25.05 6.88 -6.55
N LYS A 259 24.71 6.11 -5.51
CA LYS A 259 24.86 4.65 -5.49
C LYS A 259 23.52 3.97 -5.67
N THR A 260 23.49 2.92 -6.48
CA THR A 260 22.35 2.00 -6.58
C THR A 260 22.71 0.69 -5.88
N LEU A 261 21.95 0.35 -4.85
CA LEU A 261 22.05 -0.91 -4.14
C LEU A 261 20.99 -1.87 -4.69
N LYS A 262 21.37 -3.07 -5.13
CA LYS A 262 20.41 -4.13 -5.47
C LYS A 262 20.58 -5.30 -4.52
N LEU A 263 19.48 -5.75 -3.92
CA LEU A 263 19.47 -6.85 -2.97
C LEU A 263 18.68 -8.01 -3.55
N LYS A 264 19.28 -9.21 -3.56
CA LYS A 264 18.58 -10.43 -3.97
C LYS A 264 18.87 -11.60 -3.04
N GLY A 265 17.89 -12.43 -2.74
CA GLY A 265 18.10 -13.70 -2.06
C GLY A 265 16.89 -14.20 -1.29
N ASP A 266 17.15 -15.14 -0.37
CA ASP A 266 16.12 -15.78 0.42
C ASP A 266 16.57 -15.82 1.90
N ILE A 267 15.61 -15.69 2.81
CA ILE A 267 15.82 -15.75 4.25
C ILE A 267 14.80 -16.68 4.90
N ALA A 268 15.25 -17.42 5.91
CA ALA A 268 14.41 -18.22 6.77
C ALA A 268 14.55 -17.71 8.21
N PHE A 269 13.49 -17.75 8.98
CA PHE A 269 13.44 -17.37 10.37
C PHE A 269 13.36 -18.63 11.21
N ASN A 270 14.08 -18.64 12.33
CA ASN A 270 13.93 -19.71 13.31
C ASN A 270 12.72 -19.45 14.22
N GLN A 271 12.41 -20.40 15.11
CA GLN A 271 11.29 -20.28 16.04
C GLN A 271 11.42 -19.12 17.04
N ALA A 272 12.64 -18.59 17.23
CA ALA A 272 12.90 -17.40 18.04
C ALA A 272 12.75 -16.10 17.23
N GLY A 273 12.30 -16.16 15.97
CA GLY A 273 12.13 -15.01 15.08
C GLY A 273 13.43 -14.47 14.49
N LEU A 274 14.55 -15.18 14.63
CA LEU A 274 15.86 -14.73 14.15
C LEU A 274 16.12 -15.21 12.72
N ALA A 275 16.52 -14.28 11.86
CA ALA A 275 16.78 -14.56 10.44
C ALA A 275 18.10 -15.33 10.22
N ASN A 276 18.03 -16.26 9.29
CA ASN A 276 19.10 -17.10 8.78
C ASN A 276 18.99 -17.15 7.25
N GLY A 277 20.05 -16.83 6.52
CA GLY A 277 19.96 -16.80 5.07
C GLY A 277 21.19 -16.21 4.40
N THR A 278 21.13 -16.13 3.08
CA THR A 278 22.17 -15.52 2.28
C THR A 278 21.55 -14.57 1.29
N LEU A 279 22.01 -13.32 1.32
CA LEU A 279 21.62 -12.26 0.41
C LEU A 279 22.83 -11.86 -0.45
N LYS A 280 22.58 -11.56 -1.71
CA LYS A 280 23.53 -10.94 -2.63
C LYS A 280 23.22 -9.45 -2.67
N LEU A 281 24.15 -8.64 -2.20
CA LEU A 281 24.08 -7.19 -2.31
C LEU A 281 24.99 -6.74 -3.44
N ARG A 282 24.44 -6.07 -4.45
CA ARG A 282 25.21 -5.38 -5.48
C ARG A 282 25.26 -3.90 -5.14
N ILE A 283 26.45 -3.34 -5.07
CA ILE A 283 26.70 -1.91 -4.87
C ILE A 283 27.19 -1.39 -6.21
N LEU A 284 26.36 -0.60 -6.87
CA LEU A 284 26.57 -0.12 -8.23
C LEU A 284 26.74 1.41 -8.24
N ASN A 285 27.63 1.90 -9.11
CA ASN A 285 27.79 3.31 -9.41
C ASN A 285 27.60 3.54 -10.93
N PRO A 286 27.19 4.74 -11.37
CA PRO A 286 27.22 5.09 -12.79
C PRO A 286 28.64 4.98 -13.36
N SER A 287 28.76 4.57 -14.62
CA SER A 287 30.05 4.56 -15.31
C SER A 287 30.62 5.99 -15.42
N LEU A 288 31.95 6.11 -15.46
CA LEU A 288 32.63 7.41 -15.59
C LEU A 288 32.21 8.19 -16.86
N GLU A 289 31.70 7.49 -17.87
CA GLU A 289 31.21 8.06 -19.14
C GLU A 289 29.79 8.63 -19.03
N THR A 290 28.98 8.13 -18.10
CA THR A 290 27.59 8.55 -17.88
C THR A 290 27.41 9.43 -16.64
N ALA A 291 28.41 9.45 -15.75
CA ALA A 291 28.45 10.33 -14.59
C ALA A 291 28.49 11.79 -15.05
N LYS A 292 27.31 12.45 -15.07
CA LYS A 292 27.22 13.91 -15.17
C LYS A 292 27.99 14.50 -13.98
N VAL A 293 29.23 14.94 -14.23
CA VAL A 293 30.07 15.68 -13.29
C VAL A 293 29.39 17.00 -12.97
N LYS A 294 28.42 16.98 -12.05
CA LYS A 294 27.72 18.18 -11.59
C LYS A 294 27.29 18.16 -10.12
N SER A 295 27.72 17.17 -9.34
CA SER A 295 27.60 17.25 -7.89
C SER A 295 28.96 17.02 -7.25
N THR A 296 29.40 18.03 -6.50
CA THR A 296 30.56 17.96 -5.61
C THR A 296 30.45 16.74 -4.72
N LEU A 297 31.39 15.81 -4.88
CA LEU A 297 31.66 14.68 -4.00
C LEU A 297 32.05 15.23 -2.61
N SER A 298 31.06 15.58 -1.79
CA SER A 298 31.31 15.74 -0.36
C SER A 298 31.01 14.40 0.30
N ALA A 299 32.09 13.68 0.64
CA ALA A 299 32.03 12.46 1.45
C ALA A 299 31.47 12.70 2.87
N GLU A 300 31.17 13.95 3.23
CA GLU A 300 31.02 14.42 4.60
C GLU A 300 29.57 14.46 5.11
N ARG A 301 28.56 14.30 4.24
CA ARG A 301 27.14 14.44 4.64
C ARG A 301 26.32 13.16 4.82
N ASP A 302 26.71 12.04 4.20
CA ASP A 302 25.76 10.92 4.06
C ASP A 302 25.97 9.76 5.05
N GLY A 303 27.11 9.65 5.73
CA GLY A 303 27.44 8.58 6.70
C GLY A 303 27.55 7.15 6.12
N PHE A 304 26.84 6.84 5.03
CA PHE A 304 26.75 5.53 4.39
C PHE A 304 27.79 5.33 3.28
N ASN A 305 28.27 6.40 2.63
CA ASN A 305 29.19 6.28 1.50
C ASN A 305 30.53 5.61 1.85
N GLY A 306 31.08 5.91 3.03
CA GLY A 306 32.33 5.28 3.51
C GLY A 306 32.19 3.76 3.68
N PRO A 307 31.26 3.28 4.54
CA PRO A 307 31.01 1.86 4.72
C PRO A 307 30.65 1.12 3.41
N LEU A 308 29.81 1.71 2.55
CA LEU A 308 29.44 1.11 1.27
C LEU A 308 30.63 1.00 0.31
N THR A 309 31.52 1.99 0.29
CA THR A 309 32.74 1.93 -0.53
C THR A 309 33.70 0.87 -0.01
N GLY A 310 33.86 0.75 1.32
CA GLY A 310 34.64 -0.33 1.93
C GLY A 310 34.12 -1.72 1.55
N LEU A 311 32.81 -1.92 1.60
CA LEU A 311 32.16 -3.16 1.15
C LEU A 311 32.36 -3.41 -0.35
N GLN A 312 32.27 -2.37 -1.17
CA GLN A 312 32.45 -2.46 -2.61
C GLN A 312 33.87 -2.94 -2.98
N LEU A 313 34.90 -2.52 -2.25
CA LEU A 313 36.28 -2.97 -2.47
C LEU A 313 36.51 -4.45 -2.11
N MET A 314 35.67 -5.03 -1.25
CA MET A 314 35.74 -6.45 -0.88
C MET A 314 34.89 -7.36 -1.78
N GLY A 315 33.98 -6.78 -2.55
CA GLY A 315 33.06 -7.51 -3.42
C GLY A 315 33.71 -7.95 -4.73
N LYS A 316 33.08 -8.90 -5.40
CA LYS A 316 33.48 -9.32 -6.76
C LYS A 316 33.00 -8.27 -7.77
N PRO A 317 33.82 -7.84 -8.74
CA PRO A 317 33.39 -6.86 -9.72
C PRO A 317 32.20 -7.37 -10.53
N VAL A 318 31.21 -6.50 -10.74
CA VAL A 318 29.99 -6.81 -11.50
C VAL A 318 29.61 -5.60 -12.37
N ARG A 319 29.03 -5.89 -13.54
CA ARG A 319 28.40 -4.92 -14.43
C ARG A 319 26.92 -5.24 -14.58
N ASP A 320 26.09 -4.21 -14.56
CA ASP A 320 24.64 -4.31 -14.68
C ASP A 320 24.15 -3.13 -15.55
N GLY A 321 24.08 -3.37 -16.88
CA GLY A 321 23.90 -2.31 -17.87
C GLY A 321 25.06 -1.31 -17.85
N ASP A 322 24.74 -0.01 -17.75
CA ASP A 322 25.72 1.09 -17.67
C ASP A 322 26.31 1.27 -16.25
N LEU A 323 25.84 0.49 -15.28
CA LEU A 323 26.31 0.55 -13.91
C LEU A 323 27.46 -0.42 -13.66
N VAL A 324 28.49 0.06 -12.97
CA VAL A 324 29.68 -0.71 -12.58
C VAL A 324 29.78 -0.76 -11.07
N GLY A 325 30.13 -1.91 -10.53
CA GLY A 325 30.38 -1.99 -9.10
C GLY A 325 30.78 -3.37 -8.64
N SER A 326 30.31 -3.74 -7.45
CA SER A 326 30.71 -5.00 -6.82
C SER A 326 29.54 -5.73 -6.20
N GLU A 327 29.58 -7.07 -6.28
CA GLU A 327 28.68 -7.97 -5.59
C GLU A 327 29.32 -8.48 -4.30
N VAL A 328 28.62 -8.28 -3.19
CA VAL A 328 29.00 -8.71 -1.85
C VAL A 328 27.99 -9.72 -1.35
N LYS A 329 28.49 -10.86 -0.85
CA LYS A 329 27.65 -11.88 -0.22
C LYS A 329 27.42 -11.48 1.25
N ILE A 330 26.16 -11.21 1.60
CA ILE A 330 25.71 -10.98 2.96
C ILE A 330 25.14 -12.28 3.52
N THR A 331 25.57 -12.67 4.71
CA THR A 331 25.05 -13.82 5.43
C THR A 331 24.33 -13.35 6.69
N LEU A 332 23.15 -13.92 6.94
CA LEU A 332 22.40 -13.76 8.16
C LEU A 332 22.52 -15.05 8.96
N VAL A 333 22.97 -14.96 10.21
CA VAL A 333 23.09 -16.09 11.12
C VAL A 333 22.53 -15.70 12.47
N ASN A 334 21.38 -16.26 12.85
CA ASN A 334 20.65 -15.97 14.08
C ASN A 334 20.45 -14.45 14.29
N GLY A 335 20.05 -13.75 13.24
CA GLY A 335 19.85 -12.30 13.24
C GLY A 335 21.13 -11.49 13.08
N ALA A 336 22.33 -12.05 13.23
CA ALA A 336 23.57 -11.32 12.96
C ALA A 336 23.81 -11.20 11.45
N ILE A 337 23.99 -9.96 10.97
CA ILE A 337 24.26 -9.63 9.57
C ILE A 337 25.76 -9.51 9.37
N LYS A 338 26.32 -10.26 8.43
CA LYS A 338 27.76 -10.29 8.14
C LYS A 338 28.02 -10.17 6.64
N ALA A 339 29.10 -9.49 6.27
CA ALA A 339 29.69 -9.55 4.94
C ALA A 339 31.08 -10.17 5.04
N GLY A 340 31.19 -11.46 4.70
CA GLY A 340 32.41 -12.22 4.98
C GLY A 340 32.73 -12.25 6.48
N PHE A 341 33.84 -11.63 6.88
CA PHE A 341 34.26 -11.51 8.29
C PHE A 341 33.77 -10.23 8.97
N LEU A 342 33.22 -9.26 8.22
CA LEU A 342 32.77 -7.97 8.77
C LEU A 342 31.35 -8.08 9.36
N PRO A 343 31.16 -7.81 10.66
CA PRO A 343 29.83 -7.64 11.22
C PRO A 343 29.23 -6.31 10.76
N LEU A 344 28.01 -6.37 10.21
CA LEU A 344 27.30 -5.17 9.72
C LEU A 344 26.22 -4.70 10.69
N GLY A 345 25.73 -5.59 11.55
CA GLY A 345 24.70 -5.28 12.53
C GLY A 345 23.87 -6.52 12.88
N THR A 346 22.72 -6.27 13.49
CA THR A 346 21.77 -7.32 13.87
C THR A 346 20.38 -6.95 13.39
N LEU A 347 19.68 -7.94 12.83
CA LEU A 347 18.26 -7.86 12.54
C LEU A 347 17.49 -8.23 13.82
N PRO A 348 16.54 -7.41 14.28
CA PRO A 348 15.71 -7.74 15.42
C PRO A 348 14.86 -8.99 15.14
N ALA A 349 14.54 -9.72 16.19
CA ALA A 349 13.66 -10.89 16.09
C ALA A 349 12.25 -10.45 15.67
N LEU A 350 11.66 -11.16 14.71
CA LEU A 350 10.23 -11.05 14.40
C LEU A 350 9.43 -11.63 15.57
N ARG A 351 8.48 -10.86 16.10
CA ARG A 351 7.61 -11.27 17.20
C ARG A 351 6.15 -11.23 16.80
#